data_AF-A0A948V4L7-F1
#
_entry.id   AF-A0A948V4L7-F1
#
_cell.length_a   1.000
_cell.length_b   1.000
_cell.length_c   1.000
_cell.angle_alpha   90.00
_cell.angle_beta   90.00
_cell.angle_gamma   90.00
#
_symmetry.space_group_name_H-M   'P 1'
#
loop_
_entity.id
_entity.type
_entity.pdbx_description
1 polymer ?
#
loop_
_entity_poly.entity_id
_entity_poly.type
_entity_poly.pdbx_seq_one_letter_code
_entity_poly.pdbx_strand_id
1 'polypeptide(L)'
;DQTIGVEKKITLKWGEYEIIGYIDRLSRDKKGVYYIHDYKSGSIIMNQEYADKDHQLALYSIAVKENHKEAKEVKLVWHFVAFGEDVFSKRTDKELKELKSNILELIGEVNLAEKEDNFPAQETMCEWCGFWKHCPKKKHLYKTEQLPKNEYLKEDGIKLAKKYIELAEKRTDVNRDNRIRSEAITQEMWKIEEAILIYAKKNNIEALNGGDKLVSINKKQDYDIPRKSYDLERYEELENLLQKTRYWSDISTIADKKLKELLDEKEIDSDLKKKILEIVPMKDSISLSIRKK
;
A
#
# COMPACT_ATOMS: atom_id res chain seq x y z
N ASP A 1 -42.46 -13.05 -16.05
CA ASP A 1 -42.77 -11.61 -16.19
C ASP A 1 -43.24 -11.32 -17.62
N GLN A 2 -43.82 -10.15 -17.90
CA GLN A 2 -44.25 -9.74 -19.25
C GLN A 2 -43.14 -8.91 -19.89
N THR A 3 -42.68 -9.29 -21.08
CA THR A 3 -41.68 -8.50 -21.83
C THR A 3 -42.29 -7.19 -22.31
N ILE A 4 -41.61 -6.09 -22.01
CA ILE A 4 -41.93 -4.73 -22.46
C ILE A 4 -41.15 -4.40 -23.74
N GLY A 5 -39.89 -4.85 -23.83
CA GLY A 5 -39.07 -4.65 -25.01
C GLY A 5 -37.79 -5.48 -24.99
N VAL A 6 -37.19 -5.63 -26.17
CA VAL A 6 -35.91 -6.30 -26.43
C VAL A 6 -35.03 -5.32 -27.18
N GLU A 7 -33.72 -5.34 -26.95
CA GLU A 7 -32.76 -4.35 -27.48
C GLU A 7 -33.25 -2.91 -27.28
N LYS A 8 -33.81 -2.65 -26.09
CA LYS A 8 -34.53 -1.42 -25.81
C LYS A 8 -33.53 -0.29 -25.60
N LYS A 9 -33.47 0.63 -26.56
CA LYS A 9 -32.74 1.89 -26.39
C LYS A 9 -33.29 2.68 -25.20
N ILE A 10 -32.38 3.15 -24.36
CA ILE A 10 -32.63 4.07 -23.26
C ILE A 10 -31.69 5.26 -23.35
N THR A 11 -32.13 6.38 -22.79
CA THR A 11 -31.37 7.62 -22.74
C THR A 11 -31.49 8.22 -21.35
N LEU A 12 -30.37 8.67 -20.79
CA LEU A 12 -30.28 9.47 -19.57
C LEU A 12 -29.75 10.85 -19.94
N LYS A 13 -30.42 11.90 -19.48
CA LYS A 13 -30.01 13.29 -19.71
C LYS A 13 -29.62 13.94 -18.40
N TRP A 14 -28.33 14.15 -18.19
CA TRP A 14 -27.78 14.72 -16.95
C TRP A 14 -27.05 16.04 -17.27
N GLY A 15 -27.80 17.14 -17.21
CA GLY A 15 -27.29 18.44 -17.63
C GLY A 15 -27.01 18.45 -19.13
N GLU A 16 -25.77 18.73 -19.51
CA GLU A 16 -25.30 18.71 -20.90
C GLU A 16 -24.94 17.31 -21.41
N TYR A 17 -24.82 16.32 -20.52
CA TYR A 17 -24.41 14.97 -20.87
C TYR A 17 -25.62 14.09 -21.22
N GLU A 18 -25.50 13.36 -22.33
CA GLU A 18 -26.45 12.34 -22.75
C GLU A 18 -25.78 10.96 -22.74
N ILE A 19 -26.30 10.06 -21.90
CA ILE A 19 -25.83 8.67 -21.83
C ILE A 19 -26.84 7.78 -22.55
N ILE A 20 -26.36 6.95 -23.45
CA ILE A 20 -27.18 6.04 -24.26
C ILE A 20 -26.81 4.60 -23.91
N GLY A 21 -27.82 3.75 -23.78
CA GLY A 21 -27.66 2.32 -23.56
C GLY A 21 -28.74 1.51 -24.27
N TYR A 22 -28.52 0.20 -24.36
CA TYR A 22 -29.45 -0.75 -24.94
C TYR A 22 -29.63 -1.88 -23.93
N ILE A 23 -30.87 -2.10 -23.49
CA ILE A 23 -31.21 -3.18 -22.57
C ILE A 23 -31.56 -4.41 -23.41
N ASP A 24 -30.88 -5.55 -23.21
CA ASP A 24 -31.16 -6.80 -23.94
C ASP A 24 -32.65 -7.16 -23.83
N ARG A 25 -33.20 -7.21 -22.61
CA ARG A 25 -34.64 -7.38 -22.39
C ARG A 25 -35.13 -6.63 -21.15
N LEU A 26 -36.15 -5.81 -21.33
CA LEU A 26 -36.90 -5.15 -20.25
C LEU A 26 -38.26 -5.83 -20.09
N SER A 27 -38.65 -6.12 -18.86
CA SER A 27 -39.91 -6.78 -18.54
C SER A 27 -40.49 -6.28 -17.23
N ARG A 28 -41.76 -6.63 -16.97
CA ARG A 28 -42.48 -6.25 -15.75
C ARG A 28 -43.39 -7.37 -15.27
N ASP A 29 -43.41 -7.62 -13.98
CA ASP A 29 -44.31 -8.62 -13.39
C ASP A 29 -45.71 -8.06 -13.06
N LYS A 30 -46.61 -8.95 -12.63
CA LYS A 30 -48.00 -8.60 -12.27
C LYS A 30 -48.08 -7.64 -11.06
N LYS A 31 -47.03 -7.52 -10.26
CA LYS A 31 -46.94 -6.61 -9.11
C LYS A 31 -46.37 -5.24 -9.49
N GLY A 32 -46.00 -5.05 -10.76
CA GLY A 32 -45.41 -3.81 -11.25
C GLY A 32 -43.89 -3.69 -11.02
N VAL A 33 -43.22 -4.77 -10.61
CA VAL A 33 -41.75 -4.80 -10.49
C VAL A 33 -41.15 -4.95 -11.88
N TYR A 34 -40.18 -4.10 -12.20
CA TYR A 34 -39.46 -4.15 -13.47
C TYR A 34 -38.23 -5.04 -13.35
N TYR A 35 -37.88 -5.72 -14.43
CA TYR A 35 -36.70 -6.58 -14.54
C TYR A 35 -35.89 -6.17 -15.75
N ILE A 36 -34.59 -5.97 -15.52
CA ILE A 36 -33.59 -5.67 -16.54
C ILE A 36 -32.76 -6.94 -16.69
N HIS A 37 -32.91 -7.59 -17.83
CA HIS A 37 -32.21 -8.82 -18.16
C HIS A 37 -31.05 -8.53 -19.10
N ASP A 38 -29.92 -9.17 -18.82
CA ASP A 38 -28.71 -9.12 -19.63
C ASP A 38 -28.15 -10.54 -19.77
N TYR A 39 -27.87 -10.96 -21.01
CA TYR A 39 -27.48 -12.32 -21.32
C TYR A 39 -25.97 -12.39 -21.52
N LYS A 40 -25.28 -13.12 -20.63
CA LYS A 40 -23.83 -13.29 -20.68
C LYS A 40 -23.47 -14.67 -21.22
N SER A 41 -22.58 -14.68 -22.23
CA SER A 41 -21.99 -15.88 -22.82
C SER A 41 -20.63 -16.26 -22.22
N GLY A 42 -20.17 -15.53 -21.19
CA GLY A 42 -18.88 -15.75 -20.56
C GLY A 42 -18.78 -17.10 -19.86
N SER A 43 -17.56 -17.64 -19.78
CA SER A 43 -17.24 -18.92 -19.13
C SER A 43 -16.96 -18.81 -17.63
N ILE A 44 -17.26 -17.66 -17.01
CA ILE A 44 -17.08 -17.39 -15.59
C ILE A 44 -18.35 -16.73 -15.08
N ILE A 45 -18.96 -17.32 -14.05
CA ILE A 45 -20.11 -16.75 -13.36
C ILE A 45 -19.63 -15.61 -12.46
N MET A 46 -20.32 -14.48 -12.55
CA MET A 46 -20.08 -13.32 -11.71
C MET A 46 -20.48 -13.63 -10.26
N ASN A 47 -19.61 -13.31 -9.30
CA ASN A 47 -19.97 -13.44 -7.89
C ASN A 47 -20.96 -12.33 -7.46
N GLN A 48 -21.70 -12.58 -6.38
CA GLN A 48 -22.75 -11.68 -5.92
C GLN A 48 -22.22 -10.29 -5.54
N GLU A 49 -21.04 -10.19 -4.92
CA GLU A 49 -20.46 -8.91 -4.51
C GLU A 49 -20.15 -8.01 -5.72
N TYR A 50 -19.64 -8.60 -6.80
CA TYR A 50 -19.42 -7.88 -8.05
C TYR A 50 -20.76 -7.47 -8.67
N ALA A 51 -21.74 -8.37 -8.75
CA ALA A 51 -23.07 -8.06 -9.26
C ALA A 51 -23.76 -6.92 -8.48
N ASP A 52 -23.49 -6.81 -7.18
CA ASP A 52 -24.02 -5.76 -6.31
C ASP A 52 -23.28 -4.42 -6.42
N LYS A 53 -22.12 -4.39 -7.08
CA LYS A 53 -21.34 -3.17 -7.35
C LYS A 53 -21.28 -2.79 -8.82
N ASP A 54 -21.69 -3.68 -9.73
CA ASP A 54 -21.67 -3.44 -11.17
C ASP A 54 -22.49 -2.21 -11.56
N HIS A 55 -21.91 -1.39 -12.43
CA HIS A 55 -22.50 -0.12 -12.87
C HIS A 55 -23.48 -0.30 -14.03
N GLN A 56 -23.34 -1.34 -14.87
CA GLN A 56 -24.02 -1.46 -16.17
C GLN A 56 -25.55 -1.51 -15.98
N LEU A 57 -26.05 -2.54 -15.31
CA LEU A 57 -27.49 -2.69 -15.11
C LEU A 57 -28.04 -1.67 -14.11
N ALA A 58 -27.20 -1.17 -13.21
CA ALA A 58 -27.58 -0.09 -12.31
C ALA A 58 -27.86 1.22 -13.07
N LEU A 59 -27.09 1.57 -14.09
CA LEU A 59 -27.38 2.71 -14.97
C LEU A 59 -28.70 2.51 -15.73
N TYR A 60 -28.96 1.30 -16.21
CA TYR A 60 -30.22 0.97 -16.87
C TYR A 60 -31.41 1.13 -15.91
N SER A 61 -31.23 0.78 -14.63
CA SER A 61 -32.24 0.99 -13.59
C SER A 61 -32.61 2.46 -13.41
N ILE A 62 -31.62 3.37 -13.43
CA ILE A 62 -31.89 4.82 -13.42
C ILE A 62 -32.77 5.20 -14.60
N ALA A 63 -32.42 4.74 -15.81
CA ALA A 63 -33.16 5.09 -17.02
C ALA A 63 -34.58 4.52 -17.03
N VAL A 64 -34.77 3.30 -16.52
CA VAL A 64 -36.10 2.70 -16.36
C VAL A 64 -36.93 3.50 -15.39
N LYS A 65 -36.40 3.87 -14.21
CA LYS A 65 -37.14 4.70 -13.23
C LYS A 65 -37.43 6.10 -13.74
N GLU A 66 -36.56 6.69 -14.56
CA GLU A 66 -36.80 7.99 -15.17
C GLU A 66 -37.89 7.96 -16.23
N ASN A 67 -37.94 6.91 -17.06
CA ASN A 67 -38.90 6.74 -18.15
C ASN A 67 -40.25 6.13 -17.71
N HIS A 68 -40.23 5.30 -16.67
CA HIS A 68 -41.40 4.64 -16.08
C HIS A 68 -41.55 5.10 -14.62
N LYS A 69 -42.23 6.24 -14.40
CA LYS A 69 -42.38 6.84 -13.06
C LYS A 69 -43.08 5.93 -12.05
N GLU A 70 -43.83 4.95 -12.53
CA GLU A 70 -44.48 3.91 -11.74
C GLU A 70 -43.54 2.80 -11.27
N ALA A 71 -42.32 2.70 -11.82
CA ALA A 71 -41.33 1.68 -11.48
C ALA A 71 -40.73 1.92 -10.08
N LYS A 72 -41.42 1.45 -9.05
CA LYS A 72 -40.95 1.55 -7.65
C LYS A 72 -39.73 0.66 -7.39
N GLU A 73 -39.75 -0.55 -7.97
CA GLU A 73 -38.71 -1.56 -7.81
C GLU A 73 -38.23 -2.04 -9.17
N VAL A 74 -36.91 -2.13 -9.32
CA VAL A 74 -36.23 -2.63 -10.51
C VAL A 74 -35.23 -3.69 -10.06
N LYS A 75 -35.34 -4.89 -10.62
CA LYS A 75 -34.42 -6.02 -10.39
C LYS A 75 -33.48 -6.17 -11.58
N LEU A 76 -32.22 -6.44 -11.28
CA LEU A 76 -31.14 -6.63 -12.24
C LEU A 76 -30.88 -8.13 -12.34
N VAL A 77 -30.85 -8.68 -13.55
CA VAL A 77 -30.71 -10.11 -13.78
C VAL A 77 -29.66 -10.35 -14.85
N TRP A 78 -28.60 -11.05 -14.48
CA TRP A 78 -27.63 -11.58 -15.44
C TRP A 78 -27.91 -13.06 -15.67
N HIS A 79 -28.16 -13.42 -16.93
CA HIS A 79 -28.35 -14.80 -17.35
C HIS A 79 -27.02 -15.36 -17.88
N PHE A 80 -26.38 -16.24 -17.12
CA PHE A 80 -25.17 -16.94 -17.55
C PHE A 80 -25.54 -18.18 -18.38
N VAL A 81 -25.78 -17.96 -19.66
CA VAL A 81 -26.41 -18.93 -20.57
C VAL A 81 -25.62 -20.24 -20.66
N ALA A 82 -24.28 -20.18 -20.59
CA ALA A 82 -23.42 -21.37 -20.63
C ALA A 82 -23.61 -22.31 -19.43
N PHE A 83 -24.05 -21.77 -18.29
CA PHE A 83 -24.24 -22.50 -17.04
C PHE A 83 -25.72 -22.75 -16.72
N GLY A 84 -26.63 -22.01 -17.36
CA GLY A 84 -28.05 -22.03 -17.02
C GLY A 84 -28.34 -21.42 -15.65
N GLU A 85 -27.48 -20.52 -15.18
CA GLU A 85 -27.59 -19.87 -13.87
C GLU A 85 -27.90 -18.37 -14.00
N ASP A 86 -28.66 -17.87 -13.04
CA ASP A 86 -29.06 -16.46 -12.97
C ASP A 86 -28.46 -15.81 -11.72
N VAL A 87 -27.87 -14.63 -11.90
CA VAL A 87 -27.43 -13.77 -10.79
C VAL A 87 -28.37 -12.58 -10.68
N PHE A 88 -28.87 -12.34 -9.47
CA PHE A 88 -29.84 -11.30 -9.19
C PHE A 88 -29.22 -10.18 -8.38
N SER A 89 -29.57 -8.94 -8.69
CA SER A 89 -29.22 -7.81 -7.85
C SER A 89 -30.31 -6.74 -7.87
N LYS A 90 -30.20 -5.77 -6.97
CA LYS A 90 -31.07 -4.60 -6.91
C LYS A 90 -30.26 -3.41 -6.38
N ARG A 91 -30.75 -2.20 -6.67
CA ARG A 91 -30.18 -0.96 -6.13
C ARG A 91 -31.27 -0.16 -5.43
N THR A 92 -30.89 0.41 -4.31
CA THR A 92 -31.64 1.43 -3.59
C THR A 92 -31.53 2.77 -4.31
N ASP A 93 -32.49 3.67 -4.06
CA ASP A 93 -32.45 5.02 -4.64
C ASP A 93 -31.23 5.82 -4.19
N LYS A 94 -30.67 5.51 -3.01
CA LYS A 94 -29.43 6.11 -2.52
C LYS A 94 -28.23 5.66 -3.38
N GLU A 95 -28.07 4.36 -3.59
CA GLU A 95 -26.98 3.81 -4.42
C GLU A 95 -27.07 4.31 -5.87
N LEU A 96 -28.28 4.44 -6.42
CA LEU A 96 -28.48 4.99 -7.77
C LEU A 96 -28.08 6.49 -7.86
N LYS A 97 -28.34 7.27 -6.80
CA LYS A 97 -27.88 8.67 -6.73
C LYS A 97 -26.36 8.78 -6.61
N GLU A 98 -25.75 7.92 -5.79
CA GLU A 98 -24.29 7.85 -5.65
C GLU A 98 -23.64 7.44 -6.97
N LEU A 99 -24.17 6.41 -7.65
CA LEU A 99 -23.70 6.00 -8.97
C LEU A 99 -23.77 7.15 -9.98
N LYS A 100 -24.88 7.90 -10.03
CA LYS A 100 -24.98 9.08 -10.90
C LYS A 100 -23.89 10.12 -10.61
N SER A 101 -23.61 10.40 -9.33
CA SER A 101 -22.54 11.31 -8.94
C SER A 101 -21.17 10.81 -9.41
N ASN A 102 -20.86 9.53 -9.16
CA ASN A 102 -19.59 8.92 -9.54
C ASN A 102 -19.37 8.93 -11.05
N ILE A 103 -20.41 8.70 -11.85
CA ILE A 103 -20.31 8.76 -13.31
C ILE A 103 -20.10 10.19 -13.81
N LEU A 104 -20.75 11.20 -13.19
CA LEU A 104 -20.51 12.60 -13.55
C LEU A 104 -19.09 13.05 -13.20
N GLU A 105 -18.56 12.59 -12.07
CA GLU A 105 -17.15 12.81 -11.69
C GLU A 105 -16.21 12.15 -12.70
N LEU A 106 -16.44 10.89 -13.06
CA LEU A 106 -15.66 10.17 -14.07
C LEU A 106 -15.68 10.87 -15.44
N ILE A 107 -16.84 11.40 -15.87
CA ILE A 107 -16.94 12.20 -17.10
C ILE A 107 -16.06 13.45 -16.99
N GLY A 108 -16.06 14.12 -15.83
CA GLY A 108 -15.19 15.25 -15.55
C GLY A 108 -13.70 14.90 -15.65
N GLU A 109 -13.30 13.76 -15.09
CA GLU A 109 -11.92 13.24 -15.20
C GLU A 109 -11.52 12.97 -16.65
N VAL A 110 -12.40 12.34 -17.43
CA VAL A 110 -12.17 12.05 -18.86
C VAL A 110 -12.02 13.34 -19.67
N ASN A 111 -12.90 14.32 -19.46
CA ASN A 111 -12.83 15.62 -20.14
C ASN A 111 -11.55 16.39 -19.80
N LEU A 112 -11.10 16.31 -18.55
CA LEU A 112 -9.84 16.91 -18.12
C LEU A 112 -8.64 16.22 -18.79
N ALA A 113 -8.62 14.88 -18.79
CA ALA A 113 -7.59 14.09 -19.44
C ALA A 113 -7.49 14.38 -20.94
N GLU A 114 -8.62 14.54 -21.63
CA GLU A 114 -8.67 14.93 -23.04
C GLU A 114 -8.11 16.34 -23.26
N LYS A 115 -8.51 17.30 -22.43
CA LYS A 115 -8.03 18.70 -22.51
C LYS A 115 -6.53 18.81 -22.30
N GLU A 116 -5.98 18.01 -21.39
CA GLU A 116 -4.55 18.03 -21.03
C GLU A 116 -3.69 17.10 -21.89
N ASP A 117 -4.29 16.30 -22.80
CA ASP A 117 -3.65 15.18 -23.51
C ASP A 117 -2.86 14.27 -22.55
N ASN A 118 -3.45 14.03 -21.38
CA ASN A 118 -2.82 13.30 -20.29
C ASN A 118 -3.73 12.19 -19.79
N PHE A 119 -3.47 10.98 -20.27
CA PHE A 119 -4.21 9.77 -19.92
C PHE A 119 -3.38 8.91 -18.96
N PRO A 120 -3.47 9.14 -17.63
CA PRO A 120 -2.71 8.38 -16.66
C PRO A 120 -3.14 6.91 -16.71
N ALA A 121 -2.17 6.03 -16.98
CA ALA A 121 -2.44 4.59 -17.01
C ALA A 121 -2.42 3.99 -15.61
N GLN A 122 -3.46 3.22 -15.29
CA GLN A 122 -3.50 2.33 -14.14
C GLN A 122 -3.19 0.90 -14.58
N GLU A 123 -2.43 0.15 -13.78
CA GLU A 123 -2.09 -1.25 -14.09
C GLU A 123 -3.20 -2.18 -13.62
N THR A 124 -4.28 -2.23 -14.38
CA THR A 124 -5.38 -3.15 -14.18
C THR A 124 -5.51 -4.04 -15.41
N MET A 125 -5.52 -5.36 -15.20
CA MET A 125 -5.74 -6.37 -16.26
C MET A 125 -4.87 -6.19 -17.51
N CYS A 126 -3.59 -5.77 -17.33
CA CYS A 126 -2.74 -5.40 -18.46
C CYS A 126 -2.59 -6.52 -19.50
N GLU A 127 -2.60 -7.78 -19.11
CA GLU A 127 -2.46 -8.95 -19.99
C GLU A 127 -3.53 -9.03 -21.08
N TRP A 128 -4.71 -8.43 -20.84
CA TRP A 128 -5.85 -8.45 -21.76
C TRP A 128 -6.08 -7.11 -22.46
N CYS A 129 -5.19 -6.13 -22.25
CA CYS A 129 -5.37 -4.77 -22.74
C CYS A 129 -4.92 -4.63 -24.20
N GLY A 130 -5.86 -4.33 -25.10
CA GLY A 130 -5.57 -4.07 -26.52
C GLY A 130 -4.86 -2.74 -26.83
N PHE A 131 -4.59 -1.91 -25.82
CA PHE A 131 -4.11 -0.52 -26.00
C PHE A 131 -2.63 -0.33 -25.60
N TRP A 132 -1.83 -1.39 -25.52
CA TRP A 132 -0.41 -1.29 -25.13
C TRP A 132 0.40 -0.31 -25.97
N LYS A 133 0.08 -0.17 -27.26
CA LYS A 133 0.70 0.80 -28.18
C LYS A 133 0.61 2.24 -27.67
N HIS A 134 -0.46 2.58 -26.95
CA HIS A 134 -0.75 3.92 -26.45
C HIS A 134 -0.44 4.07 -24.96
N CYS A 135 -0.45 2.98 -24.21
CA CYS A 135 -0.27 3.00 -22.76
C CYS A 135 1.14 3.51 -22.37
N PRO A 136 1.29 4.60 -21.60
CA PRO A 136 2.60 5.11 -21.18
C PRO A 136 3.45 4.08 -20.41
N LYS A 137 2.83 3.11 -19.73
CA LYS A 137 3.51 2.04 -19.01
C LYS A 137 3.97 0.87 -19.90
N LYS A 138 3.36 0.66 -21.07
CA LYS A 138 3.60 -0.51 -21.93
C LYS A 138 4.07 -0.15 -23.34
N LYS A 139 3.96 1.10 -23.79
CA LYS A 139 4.24 1.52 -25.18
C LYS A 139 5.66 1.23 -25.63
N HIS A 140 6.66 1.37 -24.75
CA HIS A 140 8.05 1.04 -25.08
C HIS A 140 8.28 -0.48 -25.18
N LEU A 141 7.69 -1.26 -24.27
CA LEU A 141 7.72 -2.73 -24.35
C LEU A 141 7.07 -3.23 -25.64
N TYR A 142 5.86 -2.77 -25.93
CA TYR A 142 5.15 -3.09 -27.17
C TYR A 142 5.94 -2.69 -28.43
N LYS A 143 6.53 -1.48 -28.46
CA LYS A 143 7.37 -1.03 -29.58
C LYS A 143 8.57 -1.96 -29.77
N THR A 144 9.25 -2.32 -28.69
CA THR A 144 10.51 -3.06 -28.75
C THR A 144 10.32 -4.55 -29.03
N GLU A 145 9.23 -5.17 -28.58
CA GLU A 145 8.86 -6.54 -28.94
C GLU A 145 8.65 -6.72 -30.45
N GLN A 146 8.25 -5.67 -31.16
CA GLN A 146 8.04 -5.69 -32.61
C GLN A 146 9.32 -5.51 -33.41
N LEU A 147 10.42 -5.08 -32.78
CA LEU A 147 11.68 -4.84 -33.49
C LEU A 147 12.44 -6.14 -33.74
N PRO A 148 13.02 -6.33 -34.93
CA PRO A 148 14.00 -7.38 -35.17
C PRO A 148 15.16 -7.30 -34.17
N LYS A 149 15.72 -8.45 -33.75
CA LYS A 149 16.79 -8.51 -32.72
C LYS A 149 18.00 -7.59 -33.00
N ASN A 150 18.38 -7.45 -34.27
CA ASN A 150 19.49 -6.60 -34.72
C ASN A 150 19.19 -5.09 -34.64
N GLU A 151 17.91 -4.70 -34.59
CA GLU A 151 17.46 -3.32 -34.43
C GLU A 151 17.06 -2.99 -33.00
N TYR A 152 16.54 -3.97 -32.25
CA TYR A 152 16.21 -3.86 -30.82
C TYR A 152 17.38 -3.30 -29.99
N LEU A 153 18.59 -3.85 -30.17
CA LEU A 153 19.78 -3.41 -29.43
C LEU A 153 20.25 -1.99 -29.82
N LYS A 154 19.76 -1.44 -30.93
CA LYS A 154 20.08 -0.09 -31.38
C LYS A 154 19.12 0.96 -30.83
N GLU A 155 18.01 0.55 -30.20
CA GLU A 155 17.01 1.44 -29.62
C GLU A 155 17.57 2.16 -28.38
N ASP A 156 17.42 3.48 -28.31
CA ASP A 156 18.09 4.29 -27.28
C ASP A 156 17.58 4.03 -25.86
N GLY A 157 16.29 3.76 -25.71
CA GLY A 157 15.70 3.36 -24.43
C GLY A 157 16.29 2.06 -23.91
N ILE A 158 16.54 1.08 -24.80
CA ILE A 158 17.23 -0.17 -24.44
C ILE A 158 18.68 0.09 -23.99
N LYS A 159 19.42 0.95 -24.69
CA LYS A 159 20.80 1.30 -24.30
C LYS A 159 20.84 1.98 -22.93
N LEU A 160 19.96 2.94 -22.68
CA LEU A 160 19.87 3.66 -21.41
C LEU A 160 19.50 2.72 -20.26
N ALA A 161 18.47 1.90 -20.45
CA ALA A 161 18.02 0.92 -19.46
C ALA A 161 19.15 -0.06 -19.11
N LYS A 162 19.83 -0.62 -20.11
CA LYS A 162 20.97 -1.53 -19.91
C LYS A 162 22.09 -0.85 -19.13
N LYS A 163 22.44 0.39 -19.46
CA LYS A 163 23.51 1.11 -18.75
C LYS A 163 23.13 1.39 -17.30
N TYR A 164 21.88 1.75 -17.04
CA TYR A 164 21.39 1.99 -15.69
C TYR A 164 21.43 0.70 -14.85
N ILE A 165 20.96 -0.43 -15.40
CA ILE A 165 21.00 -1.74 -14.73
C ILE A 165 22.44 -2.11 -14.37
N GLU A 166 23.37 -2.00 -15.33
CA GLU A 166 24.80 -2.28 -15.10
C GLU A 166 25.38 -1.45 -13.94
N LEU A 167 25.06 -0.15 -13.87
CA LEU A 167 25.51 0.73 -12.78
C LEU A 167 24.84 0.39 -11.44
N ALA A 168 23.56 0.02 -11.45
CA ALA A 168 22.81 -0.36 -10.25
C ALA A 168 23.34 -1.67 -9.63
N GLU A 169 23.68 -2.65 -10.47
CA GLU A 169 24.31 -3.91 -10.05
C GLU A 169 25.69 -3.66 -9.45
N LYS A 170 26.56 -2.89 -10.14
CA LYS A 170 27.88 -2.49 -9.62
C LYS A 170 27.81 -1.80 -8.25
N ARG A 171 26.83 -0.89 -8.08
CA ARG A 171 26.61 -0.23 -6.78
C ARG A 171 26.24 -1.23 -5.69
N THR A 172 25.40 -2.22 -6.03
CA THR A 172 24.98 -3.26 -5.10
C THR A 172 26.18 -4.12 -4.66
N ASP A 173 27.05 -4.51 -5.58
CA ASP A 173 28.26 -5.29 -5.28
C ASP A 173 29.23 -4.52 -4.38
N VAL A 174 29.51 -3.25 -4.70
CA VAL A 174 30.36 -2.38 -3.87
C VAL A 174 29.81 -2.24 -2.45
N ASN A 175 28.50 -2.06 -2.30
CA ASN A 175 27.86 -1.95 -0.99
C ASN A 175 27.97 -3.26 -0.19
N ARG A 176 27.82 -4.41 -0.87
CA ARG A 176 27.98 -5.72 -0.25
C ARG A 176 29.42 -5.91 0.26
N ASP A 177 30.42 -5.60 -0.56
CA ASP A 177 31.83 -5.69 -0.18
C ASP A 177 32.18 -4.77 0.99
N ASN A 178 31.68 -3.52 0.95
CA ASN A 178 31.87 -2.56 2.04
C ASN A 178 31.25 -3.05 3.35
N ARG A 179 30.07 -3.70 3.30
CA ARG A 179 29.46 -4.29 4.49
C ARG A 179 30.34 -5.37 5.10
N ILE A 180 30.87 -6.28 4.28
CA ILE A 180 31.77 -7.36 4.74
C ILE A 180 33.03 -6.78 5.37
N ARG A 181 33.66 -5.78 4.72
CA ARG A 181 34.85 -5.10 5.26
C ARG A 181 34.55 -4.38 6.57
N SER A 182 33.40 -3.69 6.65
CA SER A 182 32.97 -3.02 7.88
C SER A 182 32.75 -4.01 9.02
N GLU A 183 32.10 -5.14 8.76
CA GLU A 183 31.89 -6.20 9.75
C GLU A 183 33.22 -6.76 10.28
N ALA A 184 34.19 -7.00 9.41
CA ALA A 184 35.53 -7.47 9.81
C ALA A 184 36.26 -6.44 10.69
N ILE A 185 36.23 -5.15 10.32
CA ILE A 185 36.82 -4.07 11.13
C ILE A 185 36.13 -3.98 12.49
N THR A 186 34.79 -4.07 12.54
CA THR A 186 34.03 -4.04 13.79
C THR A 186 34.39 -5.22 14.70
N GLN A 187 34.58 -6.43 14.14
CA GLN A 187 35.03 -7.60 14.91
C GLN A 187 36.43 -7.42 15.48
N GLU A 188 37.37 -6.85 14.72
CA GLU A 188 38.71 -6.54 15.22
C GLU A 188 38.69 -5.45 16.29
N MET A 189 37.90 -4.39 16.08
CA MET A 189 37.70 -3.33 17.08
C MET A 189 37.21 -3.93 18.39
N TRP A 190 36.18 -4.78 18.37
CA TRP A 190 35.63 -5.38 19.60
C TRP A 190 36.69 -6.13 20.44
N LYS A 191 37.59 -6.89 19.79
CA LYS A 191 38.70 -7.57 20.49
C LYS A 191 39.65 -6.58 21.16
N ILE A 192 39.93 -5.45 20.51
CA ILE A 192 40.77 -4.39 21.06
C ILE A 192 40.05 -3.66 22.19
N GLU A 193 38.75 -3.39 22.06
CA GLU A 193 37.95 -2.77 23.12
C GLU A 193 37.96 -3.62 24.39
N GLU A 194 37.77 -4.94 24.27
CA GLU A 194 37.88 -5.88 25.39
C GLU A 194 39.26 -5.81 26.06
N ALA A 195 40.34 -5.83 25.26
CA ALA A 195 41.70 -5.71 25.78
C ALA A 195 41.95 -4.36 26.49
N ILE A 196 41.42 -3.26 25.96
CA ILE A 196 41.50 -1.93 26.58
C ILE A 196 40.80 -1.94 27.94
N LEU A 197 39.61 -2.53 28.04
CA LEU A 197 38.86 -2.59 29.31
C LEU A 197 39.60 -3.43 30.37
N ILE A 198 40.20 -4.56 29.97
CA ILE A 198 41.02 -5.39 30.87
C ILE A 198 42.24 -4.60 31.35
N TYR A 199 42.98 -3.97 30.43
CA TYR A 199 44.16 -3.16 30.76
C TYR A 199 43.82 -2.00 31.69
N ALA A 200 42.74 -1.27 31.39
CA ALA A 200 42.30 -0.13 32.15
C ALA A 200 41.87 -0.50 33.57
N LYS A 201 41.14 -1.61 33.73
CA LYS A 201 40.77 -2.15 35.04
C LYS A 201 42.00 -2.54 35.85
N LYS A 202 42.98 -3.23 35.24
CA LYS A 202 44.21 -3.66 35.90
C LYS A 202 45.04 -2.47 36.42
N ASN A 203 45.10 -1.39 35.65
CA ASN A 203 45.93 -0.22 35.98
C ASN A 203 45.15 0.93 36.64
N ASN A 204 43.84 0.75 36.89
CA ASN A 204 42.95 1.76 37.45
C ASN A 204 42.99 3.10 36.70
N ILE A 205 42.84 3.06 35.38
CA ILE A 205 42.83 4.25 34.50
C ILE A 205 41.50 4.38 33.74
N GLU A 206 41.13 5.61 33.38
CA GLU A 206 39.88 5.90 32.66
C GLU A 206 40.11 6.47 31.25
N ALA A 207 41.37 6.69 30.87
CA ALA A 207 41.73 7.12 29.52
C ALA A 207 43.10 6.56 29.12
N LEU A 208 43.25 6.24 27.84
CA LEU A 208 44.49 5.80 27.23
C LEU A 208 44.97 6.86 26.23
N ASN A 209 46.27 7.13 26.26
CA ASN A 209 46.91 8.02 25.29
C ASN A 209 47.21 7.24 23.99
N GLY A 210 46.51 7.57 22.91
CA GLY A 210 46.67 6.97 21.58
C GLY A 210 47.58 7.78 20.64
N GLY A 211 48.51 8.58 21.15
CA GLY A 211 49.37 9.45 20.35
C GLY A 211 48.73 10.81 20.10
N ASP A 212 47.97 10.98 19.02
CA ASP A 212 47.32 12.27 18.70
C ASP A 212 45.92 12.43 19.32
N LYS A 213 45.36 11.32 19.81
CA LYS A 213 44.00 11.26 20.38
C LYS A 213 43.99 10.51 21.71
N LEU A 214 42.92 10.69 22.48
CA LEU A 214 42.64 9.93 23.69
C LEU A 214 41.53 8.92 23.42
N VAL A 215 41.69 7.72 23.96
CA VAL A 215 40.60 6.75 24.09
C VAL A 215 40.07 6.86 25.53
N SER A 216 38.86 7.39 25.69
CA SER A 216 38.22 7.59 26.98
C SER A 216 37.22 6.47 27.28
N ILE A 217 37.31 5.90 28.48
CA ILE A 217 36.40 4.86 28.98
C ILE A 217 35.30 5.57 29.75
N ASN A 218 34.09 5.54 29.21
CA ASN A 218 32.95 6.26 29.78
C ASN A 218 32.08 5.23 30.48
N LYS A 219 31.90 5.39 31.78
CA LYS A 219 30.95 4.62 32.58
C LYS A 219 29.71 5.46 32.78
N LYS A 220 28.55 4.95 32.38
CA LYS A 220 27.26 5.60 32.62
C LYS A 220 26.25 4.55 33.05
N GLN A 221 25.43 4.89 34.03
CA GLN A 221 24.20 4.13 34.28
C GLN A 221 23.18 4.50 33.22
N ASP A 222 22.69 3.50 32.52
CA ASP A 222 21.67 3.67 31.50
C ASP A 222 20.62 2.56 31.61
N TYR A 223 19.46 2.80 31.03
CA TYR A 223 18.35 1.86 31.01
C TYR A 223 18.62 0.76 29.98
N ASP A 224 18.48 -0.52 30.38
CA ASP A 224 18.62 -1.70 29.50
C ASP A 224 17.35 -1.87 28.65
N ILE A 225 17.21 -1.04 27.62
CA ILE A 225 16.03 -1.03 26.74
C ILE A 225 16.10 -2.21 25.75
N PRO A 226 15.11 -3.11 25.75
CA PRO A 226 15.08 -4.25 24.83
C PRO A 226 14.87 -3.79 23.39
N ARG A 227 15.31 -4.60 22.41
CA ARG A 227 15.13 -4.30 20.98
C ARG A 227 14.51 -5.48 20.25
N LYS A 228 13.61 -5.18 19.30
CA LYS A 228 12.98 -6.18 18.41
C LYS A 228 13.96 -7.15 17.76
N SER A 229 15.20 -6.71 17.49
CA SER A 229 16.20 -7.51 16.77
C SER A 229 16.91 -8.58 17.59
N TYR A 230 16.95 -8.48 18.92
CA TYR A 230 17.68 -9.44 19.77
C TYR A 230 16.99 -9.79 21.10
N ASP A 231 15.85 -9.17 21.40
CA ASP A 231 15.16 -9.30 22.69
C ASP A 231 13.66 -9.06 22.53
N LEU A 232 13.06 -9.91 21.71
CA LEU A 232 11.68 -9.75 21.25
C LEU A 232 10.68 -9.87 22.41
N GLU A 233 10.89 -10.80 23.33
CA GLU A 233 9.98 -11.08 24.44
C GLU A 233 9.87 -9.89 25.40
N ARG A 234 11.00 -9.36 25.90
CA ARG A 234 11.01 -8.16 26.76
C ARG A 234 10.51 -6.93 26.00
N TYR A 235 10.79 -6.85 24.70
CA TYR A 235 10.29 -5.75 23.85
C TYR A 235 8.76 -5.79 23.75
N GLU A 236 8.15 -6.94 23.47
CA GLU A 236 6.69 -7.09 23.37
C GLU A 236 6.00 -6.87 24.72
N GLU A 237 6.61 -7.32 25.81
CA GLU A 237 6.11 -7.05 27.17
C GLU A 237 6.07 -5.55 27.47
N LEU A 238 7.15 -4.83 27.15
CA LEU A 238 7.24 -3.38 27.29
C LEU A 238 6.23 -2.66 26.38
N GLU A 239 6.09 -3.10 25.13
CA GLU A 239 5.17 -2.51 24.16
C GLU A 239 3.70 -2.66 24.63
N ASN A 240 3.32 -3.86 25.06
CA ASN A 240 1.99 -4.16 25.60
C ASN A 240 1.69 -3.39 26.89
N LEU A 241 2.68 -3.20 27.75
CA LEU A 241 2.54 -2.41 28.97
C LEU A 241 2.29 -0.94 28.63
N LEU A 242 3.08 -0.35 27.72
CA LEU A 242 2.98 1.06 27.34
C LEU A 242 1.70 1.37 26.56
N GLN A 243 1.23 0.46 25.69
CA GLN A 243 -0.02 0.61 24.92
C GLN A 243 -1.26 0.82 25.80
N LYS A 244 -1.26 0.30 27.03
CA LYS A 244 -2.36 0.44 27.99
C LYS A 244 -2.33 1.77 28.74
N THR A 245 -1.38 2.65 28.43
CA THR A 245 -1.16 3.91 29.15
C THR A 245 -1.46 5.12 28.28
N ARG A 246 -1.73 6.26 28.93
CA ARG A 246 -1.89 7.55 28.26
C ARG A 246 -0.63 8.05 27.54
N TYR A 247 0.53 7.44 27.79
CA TYR A 247 1.83 7.86 27.26
C TYR A 247 2.18 7.19 25.91
N TRP A 248 1.35 6.25 25.44
CA TRP A 248 1.60 5.53 24.19
C TRP A 248 1.62 6.44 22.95
N SER A 249 0.73 7.46 22.91
CA SER A 249 0.70 8.44 21.83
C SER A 249 2.02 9.20 21.70
N ASP A 250 2.69 9.44 22.81
CA ASP A 250 3.93 10.21 22.87
C ASP A 250 5.16 9.33 22.56
N ILE A 251 5.10 8.03 22.90
CA ILE A 251 6.22 7.06 22.80
C ILE A 251 6.12 6.16 21.56
N SER A 252 5.20 6.46 20.62
CA SER A 252 4.96 5.70 19.37
C SER A 252 6.23 5.08 18.79
N THR A 253 6.29 3.75 18.76
CA THR A 253 7.49 2.93 18.49
C THR A 253 8.57 3.20 19.54
N ILE A 254 8.65 2.36 20.59
CA ILE A 254 9.51 2.50 21.80
C ILE A 254 10.81 3.26 21.48
N ALA A 255 10.75 4.58 21.60
CA ALA A 255 11.85 5.43 21.19
C ALA A 255 12.77 5.56 22.40
N ASP A 256 13.98 4.97 22.33
CA ASP A 256 14.95 4.92 23.44
C ASP A 256 15.09 6.25 24.17
N LYS A 257 15.08 7.38 23.45
CA LYS A 257 15.19 8.72 24.02
C LYS A 257 13.95 9.13 24.85
N LYS A 258 12.74 8.95 24.30
CA LYS A 258 11.49 9.39 24.94
C LYS A 258 11.14 8.54 26.15
N LEU A 259 11.44 7.24 26.10
CA LEU A 259 11.25 6.35 27.23
C LEU A 259 12.17 6.74 28.41
N LYS A 260 13.41 7.12 28.13
CA LYS A 260 14.35 7.61 29.15
C LYS A 260 13.86 8.91 29.77
N GLU A 261 13.42 9.87 28.96
CA GLU A 261 12.82 11.13 29.43
C GLU A 261 11.62 10.86 30.37
N LEU A 262 10.70 9.97 29.98
CA LEU A 262 9.57 9.59 30.83
C LEU A 262 9.99 8.93 32.16
N LEU A 263 11.02 8.08 32.14
CA LEU A 263 11.53 7.40 33.33
C LEU A 263 12.29 8.34 34.27
N ASP A 264 12.93 9.38 33.74
CA ASP A 264 13.63 10.40 34.52
C ASP A 264 12.67 11.45 35.13
N GLU A 265 11.49 11.63 34.54
CA GLU A 265 10.44 12.51 35.05
C GLU A 265 9.80 11.99 36.36
N LYS A 266 9.36 12.94 37.21
CA LYS A 266 8.72 12.66 38.51
C LYS A 266 7.20 12.48 38.43
N GLU A 267 6.59 12.71 37.27
CA GLU A 267 5.12 12.74 37.10
C GLU A 267 4.52 11.42 36.59
N ILE A 268 5.33 10.38 36.42
CA ILE A 268 4.85 9.03 36.11
C ILE A 268 4.29 8.36 37.37
N ASP A 269 3.17 7.64 37.21
CA ASP A 269 2.60 6.77 38.23
C ASP A 269 3.65 5.79 38.78
N SER A 270 3.76 5.69 40.12
CA SER A 270 4.83 4.93 40.77
C SER A 270 4.75 3.43 40.51
N ASP A 271 3.54 2.89 40.39
CA ASP A 271 3.32 1.46 40.14
C ASP A 271 3.64 1.13 38.68
N LEU A 272 3.27 2.01 37.75
CA LEU A 272 3.66 1.90 36.35
C LEU A 272 5.17 2.00 36.17
N LYS A 273 5.82 2.98 36.83
CA LYS A 273 7.27 3.16 36.78
C LYS A 273 8.00 1.90 37.25
N LYS A 274 7.53 1.29 38.33
CA LYS A 274 8.12 0.04 38.86
C LYS A 274 8.02 -1.10 37.84
N LYS A 275 6.86 -1.30 37.23
CA LYS A 275 6.65 -2.33 36.19
C LYS A 275 7.54 -2.11 34.97
N ILE A 276 7.72 -0.85 34.54
CA ILE A 276 8.63 -0.54 33.43
C ILE A 276 10.08 -0.83 33.82
N LEU A 277 10.51 -0.50 35.05
CA LEU A 277 11.88 -0.75 35.53
C LEU A 277 12.20 -2.23 35.75
N GLU A 278 11.20 -3.08 35.96
CA GLU A 278 11.36 -4.54 36.00
C GLU A 278 11.73 -5.09 34.61
N ILE A 279 11.20 -4.49 33.54
CA ILE A 279 11.50 -4.87 32.15
C ILE A 279 12.78 -4.17 31.64
N VAL A 280 12.99 -2.93 32.08
CA VAL A 280 14.06 -2.02 31.64
C VAL A 280 14.93 -1.59 32.84
N PRO A 281 15.70 -2.51 33.44
CA PRO A 281 16.50 -2.19 34.61
C PRO A 281 17.64 -1.23 34.28
N MET A 282 18.10 -0.46 35.27
CA MET A 282 19.36 0.28 35.12
C MET A 282 20.55 -0.68 35.09
N LYS A 283 21.45 -0.45 34.14
CA LYS A 283 22.68 -1.21 33.96
C LYS A 283 23.85 -0.26 33.78
N ASP A 284 25.00 -0.63 34.34
CA ASP A 284 26.25 0.04 34.03
C ASP A 284 26.62 -0.24 32.57
N SER A 285 26.61 0.81 31.76
CA SER A 285 27.07 0.80 30.38
C SER A 285 28.48 1.36 30.32
N ILE A 286 29.39 0.59 29.71
CA ILE A 286 30.76 1.01 29.44
C ILE A 286 30.89 1.21 27.95
N SER A 287 31.36 2.39 27.54
CA SER A 287 31.62 2.70 26.14
C SER A 287 32.97 3.38 25.96
N LEU A 288 33.64 3.09 24.83
CA LEU A 288 34.84 3.79 24.43
C LEU A 288 34.49 4.97 23.52
N SER A 289 35.11 6.11 23.74
CA SER A 289 35.03 7.26 22.82
C SER A 289 36.43 7.77 22.48
N ILE A 290 36.58 8.26 21.25
CA ILE A 290 37.81 8.87 20.77
C ILE A 290 37.68 10.39 20.89
N ARG A 291 38.56 11.02 21.67
CA ARG A 291 38.57 12.47 21.88
C ARG A 291 39.87 13.08 21.35
N LYS A 292 39.79 14.34 20.91
CA LYS A 292 41.00 15.14 20.71
C LYS A 292 41.65 15.40 22.08
N LYS A 293 42.97 15.47 22.09
CA LYS A 293 43.75 15.86 23.27
C LYS A 293 43.52 17.32 23.64
#